data_AF-A0A953XFE5-F1
#
_entry.id   AF-A0A953XFE5-F1
#
_cell.length_a   1.000
_cell.length_b   1.000
_cell.length_c   1.000
_cell.angle_alpha   90.00
_cell.angle_beta   90.00
_cell.angle_gamma   90.00
#
_symmetry.space_group_name_H-M   'P 1'
#
loop_
_entity.id
_entity.type
_entity.pdbx_description
1 polymer ?
#
loop_
_entity_poly.entity_id
_entity_poly.type
_entity_poly.pdbx_seq_one_letter_code
_entity_poly.pdbx_strand_id
1 'polypeptide(L)'
;VKDEYKQTEGDPMVKARLRQIRMERARRRMMQSVPTADVVITNPTHFAVALAYKPEEMTAPKVVAKGADNLARRIRELAEEHDVSIVENPPLARALYQSVEVDEEIPAAHYRAVAEVISYVFRLKRRPMPQSRRQGPASAAPGGMPR
;
A
#
# COMPACT_ATOMS: atom_id res chain seq x y z
N VAL A 1 -52.65 23.83 -14.63
CA VAL A 1 -52.41 22.51 -14.02
C VAL A 1 -51.37 21.77 -14.83
N LYS A 2 -50.07 21.93 -14.51
CA LYS A 2 -48.97 21.28 -15.22
C LYS A 2 -47.67 21.27 -14.40
N ASP A 3 -47.76 20.97 -13.10
CA ASP A 3 -46.60 20.99 -12.18
C ASP A 3 -46.45 19.71 -11.34
N GLU A 4 -47.00 18.58 -11.78
CA GLU A 4 -47.05 17.35 -10.94
C GLU A 4 -46.23 16.16 -11.45
N TYR A 5 -45.37 16.33 -12.47
CA TYR A 5 -44.55 15.23 -13.01
C TYR A 5 -43.03 15.35 -12.71
N LYS A 6 -42.63 15.98 -11.61
CA LYS A 6 -41.21 16.15 -11.21
C LYS A 6 -40.89 15.67 -9.78
N GLN A 7 -41.55 14.63 -9.28
CA GLN A 7 -41.38 14.21 -7.86
C GLN A 7 -40.94 12.76 -7.61
N THR A 8 -40.46 12.01 -8.60
CA THR A 8 -40.02 10.61 -8.34
C THR A 8 -38.50 10.42 -8.32
N GLU A 9 -37.73 11.45 -8.67
CA GLU A 9 -36.28 11.40 -8.62
C GLU A 9 -35.73 12.59 -7.82
N GLY A 10 -35.26 12.34 -6.60
CA GLY A 10 -34.73 13.38 -5.71
C GLY A 10 -33.71 14.30 -6.39
N ASP A 11 -33.65 15.55 -5.91
CA ASP A 11 -32.84 16.65 -6.44
C ASP A 11 -31.44 16.19 -6.91
N PRO A 12 -31.06 16.44 -8.18
CA PRO A 12 -29.74 16.11 -8.72
C PRO A 12 -28.56 16.58 -7.84
N MET A 13 -28.70 17.71 -7.15
CA MET A 13 -27.70 18.24 -6.23
C MET A 13 -27.53 17.35 -5.00
N VAL A 14 -28.64 16.81 -4.47
CA VAL A 14 -28.64 15.88 -3.32
C VAL A 14 -28.06 14.53 -3.73
N LYS A 15 -28.43 14.00 -4.91
CA LYS A 15 -27.83 12.77 -5.47
C LYS A 15 -26.31 12.93 -5.67
N ALA A 16 -25.86 14.06 -6.22
CA ALA A 16 -24.44 14.34 -6.42
C ALA A 16 -23.66 14.41 -5.10
N ARG A 17 -24.19 15.15 -4.12
CA ARG A 17 -23.59 15.26 -2.78
C ARG A 17 -23.50 13.91 -2.08
N LEU A 18 -24.55 13.08 -2.17
CA LEU A 18 -24.55 11.75 -1.57
C LEU A 18 -23.49 10.83 -2.22
N ARG A 19 -23.33 10.90 -3.55
CA ARG A 19 -22.26 10.17 -4.25
C ARG A 19 -20.87 10.62 -3.80
N GLN A 20 -20.63 11.92 -3.69
CA GLN A 20 -19.36 12.48 -3.21
C GLN A 20 -19.03 11.98 -1.80
N ILE A 21 -19.97 12.07 -0.85
CA ILE A 21 -19.78 11.59 0.52
C ILE A 21 -19.46 10.08 0.55
N ARG A 22 -20.15 9.28 -0.28
CA ARG A 22 -19.88 7.84 -0.39
C ARG A 22 -18.47 7.57 -0.90
N MET A 23 -18.04 8.26 -1.96
CA MET A 23 -16.70 8.12 -2.53
C MET A 23 -15.61 8.54 -1.53
N GLU A 24 -15.80 9.66 -0.83
CA GLU A 24 -14.87 10.12 0.20
C GLU A 24 -14.71 9.11 1.33
N ARG A 25 -15.81 8.55 1.84
CA ARG A 25 -15.78 7.51 2.88
C ARG A 25 -15.06 6.25 2.40
N ALA A 26 -15.35 5.80 1.18
CA ALA A 26 -14.67 4.64 0.59
C ALA A 26 -13.16 4.88 0.48
N ARG A 27 -12.76 6.07 -0.02
CA ARG A 27 -11.35 6.46 -0.12
C ARG A 27 -10.67 6.52 1.25
N ARG A 28 -11.33 7.06 2.28
CA ARG A 28 -10.78 7.11 3.65
C ARG A 28 -10.51 5.70 4.18
N ARG A 29 -11.46 4.77 4.03
CA ARG A 29 -11.29 3.37 4.47
C ARG A 29 -10.14 2.68 3.73
N MET A 30 -10.06 2.87 2.41
CA MET A 30 -8.95 2.33 1.62
C MET A 30 -7.60 2.87 2.09
N MET A 31 -7.48 4.18 2.35
CA MET A 31 -6.24 4.76 2.87
C MET A 31 -5.88 4.21 4.26
N GLN A 32 -6.86 3.97 5.13
CA GLN A 32 -6.64 3.34 6.44
C GLN A 32 -6.17 1.88 6.35
N SER A 33 -6.31 1.24 5.19
CA SER A 33 -5.90 -0.15 4.95
C SER A 33 -4.49 -0.26 4.35
N VAL A 34 -3.88 0.86 3.95
CA VAL A 34 -2.48 0.86 3.45
C VAL A 34 -1.48 0.41 4.54
N PRO A 35 -1.58 0.83 5.81
CA PRO A 35 -0.64 0.38 6.85
C PRO A 35 -0.72 -1.12 7.14
N THR A 36 -1.81 -1.80 6.77
CA THR A 36 -1.94 -3.25 6.94
C THR A 36 -1.44 -4.03 5.72
N ALA A 37 -0.88 -3.35 4.72
CA ALA A 37 -0.28 -4.00 3.56
C ALA A 37 1.13 -4.52 3.90
N ASP A 38 1.51 -5.62 3.27
CA ASP A 38 2.86 -6.17 3.38
C ASP A 38 3.81 -5.56 2.34
N VAL A 39 3.27 -5.24 1.17
CA VAL A 39 4.01 -4.69 0.04
C VAL A 39 3.16 -3.72 -0.78
N VAL A 40 3.78 -2.65 -1.28
CA VAL A 40 3.20 -1.74 -2.27
C VAL A 40 3.97 -1.84 -3.57
N ILE A 41 3.27 -2.17 -4.66
CA ILE A 41 3.82 -2.24 -6.01
C ILE A 41 3.51 -0.93 -6.73
N THR A 42 4.53 -0.29 -7.29
CA THR A 42 4.40 1.05 -7.85
C THR A 42 4.86 1.13 -9.31
N ASN A 43 4.23 2.07 -10.03
CA ASN A 43 4.71 2.69 -11.25
C ASN A 43 4.98 4.16 -10.89
N PRO A 44 6.23 4.64 -10.85
CA PRO A 44 6.67 5.83 -10.10
C PRO A 44 5.85 7.10 -10.27
N THR A 45 5.22 7.30 -11.42
CA THR A 45 4.45 8.50 -11.73
C THR A 45 2.95 8.26 -11.85
N HIS A 46 2.48 7.01 -11.90
CA HIS A 46 1.12 6.72 -12.35
C HIS A 46 0.30 5.83 -11.43
N PHE A 47 0.86 4.75 -10.86
CA PHE A 47 0.05 3.75 -10.16
C PHE A 47 0.71 3.28 -8.86
N ALA A 48 -0.10 3.00 -7.85
CA ALA A 48 0.32 2.28 -6.65
C ALA A 48 -0.77 1.26 -6.27
N VAL A 49 -0.35 0.04 -5.97
CA VAL A 49 -1.22 -1.05 -5.52
C VAL A 49 -0.62 -1.67 -4.27
N ALA A 50 -1.35 -1.60 -3.17
CA ALA A 50 -0.99 -2.17 -1.88
C ALA A 50 -1.63 -3.56 -1.73
N LEU A 51 -0.80 -4.54 -1.38
CA LEU A 51 -1.20 -5.94 -1.23
C LEU A 51 -0.98 -6.38 0.22
N ALA A 52 -1.96 -7.07 0.77
CA ALA A 52 -1.83 -7.81 2.02
C ALA A 52 -1.82 -9.31 1.72
N TYR A 53 -0.95 -10.06 2.39
CA TYR A 53 -0.85 -11.49 2.25
C TYR A 53 -0.49 -12.16 3.57
N LYS A 54 -1.38 -13.02 4.04
CA LYS A 54 -1.15 -13.89 5.19
C LYS A 54 -0.99 -15.34 4.74
N PRO A 55 0.24 -15.89 4.72
CA PRO A 55 0.48 -17.23 4.19
C PRO A 55 -0.31 -18.36 4.87
N GLU A 56 -0.66 -18.18 6.14
CA GLU A 56 -1.36 -19.19 6.95
C GLU A 56 -2.88 -19.13 6.82
N GLU A 57 -3.43 -18.00 6.34
CA GLU A 57 -4.88 -17.74 6.33
C GLU A 57 -5.43 -17.55 4.91
N MET A 58 -4.59 -17.19 3.94
CA MET A 58 -5.03 -16.72 2.61
C MET A 58 -4.48 -17.58 1.48
N THR A 59 -5.36 -17.97 0.56
CA THR A 59 -5.01 -18.68 -0.68
C THR A 59 -4.29 -17.75 -1.67
N ALA A 60 -4.61 -16.45 -1.62
CA ALA A 60 -4.05 -15.44 -2.51
C ALA A 60 -3.87 -14.09 -1.81
N PRO A 61 -2.88 -13.28 -2.22
CA PRO A 61 -2.77 -11.90 -1.80
C PRO A 61 -4.01 -11.08 -2.17
N LYS A 62 -4.40 -10.19 -1.28
CA LYS A 62 -5.56 -9.33 -1.42
C LYS A 62 -5.14 -7.88 -1.66
N VAL A 63 -5.81 -7.18 -2.57
CA VAL A 63 -5.61 -5.74 -2.79
C VAL A 63 -6.32 -4.96 -1.70
N VAL A 64 -5.57 -4.25 -0.87
CA VAL A 64 -6.13 -3.43 0.23
C VAL A 64 -6.24 -1.96 -0.14
N ALA A 65 -5.41 -1.50 -1.07
CA ALA A 65 -5.54 -0.17 -1.65
C ALA A 65 -4.99 -0.14 -3.07
N LYS A 66 -5.60 0.66 -3.95
CA LYS A 66 -5.03 1.01 -5.25
C LYS A 66 -5.32 2.46 -5.58
N GLY A 67 -4.46 3.08 -6.37
CA GLY A 67 -4.63 4.47 -6.76
C GLY A 67 -3.83 4.86 -7.97
N ALA A 68 -4.29 5.92 -8.63
CA ALA A 68 -3.59 6.59 -9.71
C ALA A 68 -3.14 8.00 -9.31
N ASP A 69 -2.09 8.50 -9.95
CA ASP A 69 -1.58 9.87 -9.87
C ASP A 69 -1.43 10.37 -8.41
N ASN A 70 -2.24 11.34 -7.99
CA ASN A 70 -2.21 11.93 -6.64
C ASN A 70 -2.50 10.89 -5.55
N LEU A 71 -3.39 9.93 -5.82
CA LEU A 71 -3.70 8.87 -4.87
C LEU A 71 -2.54 7.87 -4.78
N ALA A 72 -1.90 7.55 -5.91
CA ALA A 72 -0.71 6.71 -5.93
C ALA A 72 0.44 7.32 -5.10
N ARG A 73 0.65 8.64 -5.24
CA ARG A 73 1.61 9.38 -4.43
C ARG A 73 1.30 9.26 -2.94
N ARG A 74 0.04 9.47 -2.56
CA ARG A 74 -0.39 9.39 -1.16
C ARG A 74 -0.25 7.98 -0.56
N ILE A 75 -0.51 6.94 -1.34
CA ILE A 75 -0.32 5.54 -0.91
C ILE A 75 1.17 5.27 -0.64
N ARG A 76 2.07 5.78 -1.48
CA ARG A 76 3.52 5.65 -1.27
C ARG A 76 4.00 6.37 -0.01
N GLU A 77 3.59 7.62 0.18
CA GLU A 77 3.92 8.39 1.39
C GLU A 77 3.51 7.63 2.65
N LEU A 78 2.29 7.08 2.65
CA LEU A 78 1.78 6.32 3.80
C LEU A 78 2.49 4.97 3.97
N ALA A 79 2.87 4.32 2.88
CA ALA A 79 3.66 3.09 2.95
C ALA A 79 5.06 3.34 3.54
N GLU A 80 5.71 4.45 3.16
CA GLU A 80 7.00 4.87 3.75
C GLU A 80 6.86 5.20 5.24
N GLU A 81 5.80 5.92 5.63
CA GLU A 81 5.53 6.29 7.03
C GLU A 81 5.30 5.08 7.95
N HIS A 82 4.78 3.97 7.40
CA HIS A 82 4.45 2.76 8.15
C HIS A 82 5.41 1.58 7.90
N ASP A 83 6.60 1.83 7.34
CA ASP A 83 7.61 0.80 7.03
C ASP A 83 7.08 -0.35 6.13
N VAL A 84 6.08 -0.06 5.30
CA VAL A 84 5.57 -0.98 4.28
C VAL A 84 6.54 -0.99 3.10
N SER A 85 6.95 -2.18 2.67
CA SER A 85 7.96 -2.31 1.62
C SER A 85 7.42 -1.87 0.26
N ILE A 86 8.13 -0.97 -0.41
CA ILE A 86 7.77 -0.48 -1.74
C ILE A 86 8.63 -1.16 -2.79
N VAL A 87 8.00 -1.70 -3.82
CA VAL A 87 8.67 -2.33 -4.97
C VAL A 87 8.23 -1.66 -6.25
N GLU A 88 9.20 -1.23 -7.06
CA GLU A 88 8.93 -0.68 -8.37
C GLU A 88 8.79 -1.80 -9.40
N ASN A 89 7.60 -1.90 -10.00
CA ASN A 89 7.34 -2.83 -11.11
C ASN A 89 6.22 -2.25 -11.99
N PRO A 90 6.54 -1.38 -12.96
CA PRO A 90 5.55 -0.68 -13.75
C PRO A 90 4.57 -1.59 -14.53
N PRO A 91 5.02 -2.70 -15.16
CA PRO A 91 4.12 -3.66 -15.81
C PRO A 91 3.11 -4.28 -14.85
N LEU A 92 3.58 -4.76 -13.69
CA LEU A 92 2.73 -5.42 -12.70
C LEU A 92 1.76 -4.45 -12.02
N ALA A 93 2.22 -3.24 -11.68
CA ALA A 93 1.37 -2.19 -11.12
C ALA A 93 0.21 -1.83 -12.05
N ARG A 94 0.48 -1.68 -13.35
CA ARG A 94 -0.55 -1.38 -14.36
C ARG A 94 -1.55 -2.53 -14.49
N ALA A 95 -1.05 -3.77 -14.56
CA ALA A 95 -1.90 -4.95 -14.67
C ALA A 95 -2.83 -5.06 -13.47
N LEU A 96 -2.29 -5.02 -12.25
CA LEU A 96 -3.08 -5.14 -11.01
C LEU A 96 -4.08 -4.00 -10.84
N TYR A 97 -3.70 -2.76 -11.19
CA TYR A 97 -4.60 -1.62 -11.10
C TYR A 97 -5.85 -1.79 -11.99
N GLN A 98 -5.67 -2.39 -13.17
CA GLN A 98 -6.73 -2.60 -14.16
C GLN A 98 -7.54 -3.88 -13.92
N SER A 99 -6.92 -4.93 -13.38
CA SER A 99 -7.53 -6.26 -13.31
C SER A 99 -8.18 -6.62 -11.97
N VAL A 100 -7.89 -5.88 -10.88
CA VAL A 100 -8.33 -6.25 -9.53
C VAL A 100 -8.88 -5.04 -8.79
N GLU A 101 -10.03 -5.17 -8.14
CA GLU A 101 -10.58 -4.10 -7.29
C GLU A 101 -10.03 -4.10 -5.87
N VAL A 102 -10.26 -3.00 -5.16
CA VAL A 102 -9.97 -2.92 -3.73
C VAL A 102 -10.85 -3.95 -3.01
N ASP A 103 -10.27 -4.60 -2.01
CA ASP A 103 -10.85 -5.68 -1.24
C ASP A 103 -11.01 -7.04 -1.96
N GLU A 104 -10.43 -7.19 -3.15
CA GLU A 104 -10.45 -8.44 -3.91
C GLU A 104 -9.10 -9.17 -3.90
N GLU A 105 -9.15 -10.50 -4.05
CA GLU A 105 -7.98 -11.35 -4.24
C GLU A 105 -7.43 -11.18 -5.67
N ILE A 106 -6.11 -11.26 -5.81
CA ILE A 106 -5.50 -11.19 -7.14
C ILE A 106 -5.90 -12.41 -7.99
N PRO A 107 -6.08 -12.27 -9.32
CA PRO A 107 -6.30 -13.41 -10.21
C PRO A 107 -5.08 -14.32 -10.31
N ALA A 108 -5.32 -15.59 -10.63
CA ALA A 108 -4.27 -16.61 -10.81
C ALA A 108 -3.20 -16.20 -11.85
N ALA A 109 -3.59 -15.43 -12.87
CA ALA A 109 -2.69 -14.89 -13.89
C ALA A 109 -1.56 -14.01 -13.29
N HIS A 110 -1.77 -13.41 -12.11
CA HIS A 110 -0.81 -12.54 -11.45
C HIS A 110 -0.09 -13.20 -10.26
N TYR A 111 -0.49 -14.43 -9.87
CA TYR A 111 0.09 -15.13 -8.71
C TYR A 111 1.60 -15.24 -8.78
N ARG A 112 2.15 -15.68 -9.92
CA ARG A 112 3.59 -15.87 -10.06
C ARG A 112 4.36 -14.57 -9.87
N ALA A 113 3.92 -13.50 -10.53
CA ALA A 113 4.58 -12.21 -10.47
C ALA A 113 4.51 -11.59 -9.06
N VAL A 114 3.35 -11.70 -8.38
CA VAL A 114 3.19 -11.21 -7.02
C VAL A 114 3.99 -12.05 -6.02
N ALA A 115 4.00 -13.39 -6.15
CA ALA A 115 4.77 -14.27 -5.28
C ALA A 115 6.28 -13.98 -5.36
N GLU A 116 6.79 -13.66 -6.56
CA GLU A 116 8.19 -13.24 -6.74
C GLU A 116 8.50 -11.94 -5.99
N VAL A 117 7.62 -10.94 -6.09
CA VAL A 117 7.73 -9.67 -5.38
C VAL A 117 7.71 -9.88 -3.85
N ILE A 118 6.74 -10.65 -3.34
CA ILE A 118 6.65 -10.98 -1.92
C ILE A 118 7.91 -11.71 -1.47
N SER A 119 8.35 -12.73 -2.21
CA SER A 119 9.58 -13.49 -1.91
C SER A 119 10.83 -12.61 -1.91
N TYR A 120 10.90 -11.62 -2.80
CA TYR A 120 11.98 -10.64 -2.82
C TYR A 120 11.99 -9.77 -1.56
N VAL A 121 10.83 -9.21 -1.18
CA VAL A 121 10.70 -8.39 0.04
C VAL A 121 11.01 -9.19 1.31
N PHE A 122 10.50 -10.42 1.42
CA PHE A 122 10.78 -11.29 2.57
C PHE A 122 12.27 -11.65 2.69
N ARG A 123 12.96 -11.92 1.57
CA ARG A 123 14.42 -12.14 1.58
C ARG A 123 15.18 -10.89 2.02
N LEU A 124 14.73 -9.71 1.62
CA LEU A 124 15.33 -8.43 2.01
C LEU A 124 15.16 -8.20 3.52
N LYS A 125 13.99 -8.50 4.09
CA LYS A 125 13.72 -8.41 5.53
C LYS A 125 14.48 -9.47 6.37
N ARG A 126 14.73 -10.67 5.82
CA ARG A 126 15.44 -11.77 6.51
C ARG A 126 16.96 -11.67 6.45
N ARG A 127 17.52 -10.80 5.61
CA ARG A 127 18.95 -10.51 5.63
C ARG A 127 19.20 -9.49 6.74
N PRO A 128 19.78 -9.86 7.90
CA PRO A 128 20.27 -8.85 8.82
C PRO A 128 21.23 -7.98 8.02
N MET A 129 20.94 -6.68 7.95
CA MET A 129 21.89 -5.69 7.47
C MET A 129 23.23 -6.02 8.15
N PRO A 130 24.33 -6.26 7.42
CA PRO A 130 25.63 -6.37 8.08
C PRO A 130 25.80 -5.06 8.85
N GLN A 131 25.79 -5.16 10.18
CA GLN A 131 26.07 -4.02 11.04
C GLN A 131 27.37 -3.43 10.50
N SER A 132 27.25 -2.22 9.96
CA SER A 132 28.40 -1.38 9.64
C SER A 132 29.39 -1.51 10.80
N ARG A 133 30.60 -1.97 10.49
CA ARG A 133 31.74 -1.97 11.40
C ARG A 133 31.90 -0.56 11.96
N ARG A 134 31.28 -0.32 13.10
CA ARG A 134 31.67 0.69 14.09
C ARG A 134 31.91 -0.01 15.41
N GLN A 135 32.70 -1.09 15.36
CA GLN A 135 33.60 -1.42 16.46
C GLN A 135 34.83 -0.54 16.25
N GLY A 136 34.81 0.67 16.83
CA GLY A 136 36.06 1.26 17.27
C GLY A 136 36.54 0.45 18.46
N PRO A 137 37.80 0.01 18.53
CA PRO A 137 38.27 -0.75 19.68
C PRO A 137 38.27 0.16 20.91
N ALA A 138 37.60 -0.30 21.97
CA ALA A 138 37.83 0.16 23.32
C ALA A 138 39.27 -0.15 23.71
N SER A 139 40.06 0.86 24.07
CA SER A 139 41.29 0.67 24.83
C SER A 139 41.14 1.31 26.21
N ALA A 140 41.22 0.46 27.21
CA ALA A 140 41.14 0.72 28.63
C ALA A 140 42.05 1.85 29.12
N ALA A 141 41.52 2.67 30.05
CA ALA A 141 42.34 3.20 31.13
C ALA A 141 42.57 2.07 32.16
N PRO A 142 43.73 2.03 32.84
CA PRO A 142 43.69 2.53 34.22
C PRO A 142 45.01 3.14 34.69
N GLY A 143 44.94 3.91 35.78
CA GLY A 143 46.12 4.16 36.63
C GLY A 143 46.18 5.59 37.15
N GLY A 144 45.65 5.78 38.36
CA GLY A 144 45.85 7.01 39.12
C GLY A 144 47.31 7.22 39.56
N MET A 145 47.59 8.51 39.80
CA MET A 145 48.69 9.12 40.56
C MET A 145 48.92 8.45 41.95
N PRO A 146 49.92 8.79 42.79
CA PRO A 146 50.84 9.95 42.82
C PRO A 146 52.32 9.53 43.10
N ARG A 147 53.35 10.34 43.39
CA ARG A 147 53.57 11.72 43.86
C ARG A 147 54.81 12.29 43.18
#